data_AF-A0A7V6QM55-F1
#
_entry.id   AF-A0A7V6QM55-F1
#
_cell.length_a   1.000
_cell.length_b   1.000
_cell.length_c   1.000
_cell.angle_alpha   90.00
_cell.angle_beta   90.00
_cell.angle_gamma   90.00
#
_symmetry.space_group_name_H-M   'P 1'
#
loop_
_entity.id
_entity.type
_entity.pdbx_description
1 polymer ?
#
loop_
_entity_poly.entity_id
_entity_poly.type
_entity_poly.pdbx_seq_one_letter_code
_entity_poly.pdbx_strand_id
1 'polypeptide(L)'
;MKVKYFIILLILLLLLSACNTGIEPKEHLGEIYRTALDSIMEQDEALSSGMKFIAIDMANFDKVDEHDKEEILNYFREKYKVEVMDATFEQLKEMGLFNPDTMVMDGVLLRIEKVDFKVNNNIFFEGSKYRSGNGAVGVEVTVHYQDNSWKSKEVNMTWIS
;
A
#
# COMPACT_ATOMS: atom_id res chain seq x y z
N MET A 1 38.46 -33.93 -19.38
CA MET A 1 38.34 -32.46 -19.26
C MET A 1 37.03 -31.93 -19.83
N LYS A 2 36.66 -32.23 -21.08
CA LYS A 2 35.45 -31.68 -21.75
C LYS A 2 34.11 -31.92 -21.02
N VAL A 3 33.94 -33.08 -20.36
CA VAL A 3 32.70 -33.42 -19.63
C VAL A 3 32.50 -32.58 -18.35
N LYS A 4 33.58 -32.24 -17.63
CA LYS A 4 33.49 -31.40 -16.43
C LYS A 4 33.06 -29.97 -16.77
N TYR A 5 33.57 -29.40 -17.87
CA TYR A 5 33.15 -28.08 -18.35
C TYR A 5 31.70 -28.07 -18.83
N PHE A 6 31.22 -29.17 -19.41
CA PHE A 6 29.82 -29.31 -19.82
C PHE A 6 28.86 -29.33 -18.63
N ILE A 7 29.20 -30.03 -17.54
CA ILE A 7 28.39 -30.06 -16.31
C ILE A 7 28.38 -28.67 -15.64
N ILE A 8 29.53 -27.99 -15.58
CA ILE A 8 29.61 -26.63 -15.02
C ILE A 8 28.76 -25.66 -15.85
N LEU A 9 28.80 -25.76 -17.18
CA LEU A 9 27.99 -24.92 -18.08
C LEU A 9 26.48 -25.21 -17.94
N LEU A 10 26.10 -26.47 -17.76
CA LEU A 10 24.71 -26.88 -17.53
C LEU A 10 24.17 -26.35 -16.20
N ILE A 11 24.97 -26.42 -15.13
CA ILE A 11 24.63 -25.84 -13.82
C ILE A 11 24.51 -24.31 -13.91
N LEU A 12 25.41 -23.65 -14.67
CA LEU A 12 25.35 -22.21 -14.88
C LEU A 12 24.07 -21.78 -15.65
N LEU A 13 23.65 -22.58 -16.64
CA LEU A 13 22.41 -22.36 -17.40
C LEU A 13 21.15 -22.58 -16.56
N LEU A 14 21.16 -23.57 -15.66
CA LEU A 14 20.06 -23.82 -14.72
C LEU A 14 19.90 -22.69 -13.69
N LEU A 15 20.99 -22.06 -13.25
CA LEU A 15 20.95 -20.91 -12.35
C LEU A 15 20.38 -19.64 -13.02
N LEU A 16 20.51 -19.51 -14.34
CA LEU A 16 19.96 -18.37 -15.11
C LEU A 16 18.45 -18.47 -15.37
N SER A 17 17.84 -19.64 -15.13
CA SER A 17 16.41 -19.88 -15.37
C SER A 17 15.53 -19.53 -14.17
N ALA A 18 16.12 -19.17 -13.02
CA ALA A 18 15.42 -19.04 -11.75
C ALA A 18 14.75 -17.67 -11.50
N CYS A 19 14.91 -16.70 -12.39
CA CYS A 19 14.29 -15.37 -12.23
C CYS A 19 13.28 -15.09 -13.34
N ASN A 20 12.18 -15.84 -13.35
CA ASN A 20 10.94 -15.33 -13.91
C ASN A 20 9.80 -15.92 -13.08
N THR A 21 9.37 -15.21 -12.05
CA THR A 21 8.33 -15.72 -11.13
C THR A 21 6.97 -15.82 -11.80
N GLY A 22 6.80 -15.39 -13.06
CA GLY A 22 5.58 -15.55 -13.86
C GLY A 22 4.36 -14.83 -13.29
N ILE A 23 4.56 -13.99 -12.28
CA ILE A 23 3.50 -13.28 -11.59
C ILE A 23 3.26 -11.98 -12.31
N GLU A 24 2.00 -11.79 -12.70
CA GLU A 24 1.49 -10.58 -13.30
C GLU A 24 0.94 -9.67 -12.20
N PRO A 25 1.62 -8.56 -11.85
CA PRO A 25 1.21 -7.72 -10.71
C PRO A 25 -0.21 -7.15 -10.82
N LYS A 26 -0.70 -6.99 -12.06
CA LYS A 26 -2.05 -6.49 -12.32
C LYS A 26 -3.15 -7.46 -11.89
N GLU A 27 -2.84 -8.72 -11.61
CA GLU A 27 -3.79 -9.72 -11.11
C GLU A 27 -3.84 -9.75 -9.57
N HIS A 28 -3.06 -8.90 -8.89
CA HIS A 28 -2.90 -8.88 -7.43
C HIS A 28 -3.03 -7.48 -6.84
N LEU A 29 -3.84 -6.61 -7.44
CA LEU A 29 -3.91 -5.20 -7.05
C LEU A 29 -4.43 -5.03 -5.62
N GLY A 30 -5.42 -5.81 -5.17
CA GLY A 30 -5.88 -5.80 -3.78
C GLY A 30 -4.74 -5.99 -2.78
N GLU A 31 -3.93 -7.05 -2.95
CA GLU A 31 -2.77 -7.35 -2.10
C GLU A 31 -1.69 -6.26 -2.16
N ILE A 32 -1.38 -5.76 -3.36
CA ILE A 32 -0.35 -4.73 -3.56
C ILE A 32 -0.76 -3.43 -2.86
N TYR A 33 -1.97 -2.93 -3.11
CA TYR A 33 -2.45 -1.67 -2.56
C TYR A 33 -2.62 -1.76 -1.04
N ARG A 34 -3.17 -2.87 -0.51
CA ARG A 34 -3.26 -3.01 0.95
C ARG A 34 -1.88 -3.03 1.61
N THR A 35 -0.87 -3.64 0.99
CA THR A 35 0.51 -3.64 1.49
C THR A 35 1.09 -2.23 1.54
N ALA A 36 0.88 -1.43 0.49
CA ALA A 36 1.34 -0.05 0.45
C ALA A 36 0.64 0.83 1.48
N LEU A 37 -0.70 0.80 1.51
CA LEU A 37 -1.53 1.55 2.44
C LEU A 37 -1.22 1.21 3.90
N ASP A 38 -1.00 -0.07 4.19
CA ASP A 38 -0.68 -0.53 5.53
C ASP A 38 0.69 -0.03 5.99
N SER A 39 1.68 -0.04 5.08
CA SER A 39 3.00 0.54 5.34
C SER A 39 2.92 2.04 5.61
N ILE A 40 2.02 2.76 4.92
CA ILE A 40 1.72 4.18 5.16
C ILE A 40 1.04 4.37 6.53
N MET A 41 0.07 3.53 6.85
CA MET A 41 -0.69 3.59 8.11
C MET A 41 0.20 3.40 9.35
N GLU A 42 1.20 2.53 9.24
CA GLU A 42 2.20 2.27 10.28
C GLU A 42 3.15 3.46 10.52
N GLN A 43 3.20 4.43 9.60
CA GLN A 43 3.99 5.65 9.82
C GLN A 43 3.29 6.60 10.80
N ASP A 44 4.08 7.12 11.74
CA ASP A 44 3.62 8.03 12.80
C ASP A 44 2.43 7.48 13.61
N GLU A 45 2.75 6.69 14.64
CA GLU A 45 1.75 6.09 15.53
C GLU A 45 0.88 7.13 16.26
N ALA A 46 1.38 8.35 16.49
CA ALA A 46 0.61 9.39 17.16
C ALA A 46 -0.60 9.80 16.32
N LEU A 47 -0.47 9.77 14.99
CA LEU A 47 -1.58 9.97 14.07
C LEU A 47 -2.59 8.82 14.09
N SER A 48 -2.26 7.62 14.56
CA SER A 48 -3.23 6.51 14.71
C SER A 48 -3.90 6.44 16.08
N SER A 49 -3.34 7.11 17.10
CA SER A 49 -3.73 6.91 18.50
C SER A 49 -5.19 7.27 18.79
N GLY A 50 -6.02 6.30 19.17
CA GLY A 50 -7.43 6.54 19.50
C GLY A 50 -8.32 6.90 18.30
N MET A 51 -7.91 6.56 17.08
CA MET A 51 -8.77 6.69 15.90
C MET A 51 -10.06 5.87 16.05
N LYS A 52 -11.18 6.40 15.56
CA LYS A 52 -12.48 5.74 15.56
C LYS A 52 -12.80 5.03 14.24
N PHE A 53 -12.21 5.51 13.14
CA PHE A 53 -12.38 4.95 11.81
C PHE A 53 -11.13 5.17 10.96
N ILE A 54 -11.04 4.40 9.87
CA ILE A 54 -10.08 4.59 8.77
C ILE A 54 -10.88 4.84 7.50
N ALA A 55 -10.63 5.96 6.85
CA ALA A 55 -11.09 6.21 5.49
C ALA A 55 -9.95 5.98 4.52
N ILE A 56 -10.22 5.27 3.43
CA ILE A 56 -9.27 5.06 2.35
C ILE A 56 -9.87 5.75 1.13
N ASP A 57 -9.20 6.78 0.60
CA ASP A 57 -9.62 7.45 -0.63
C ASP A 57 -9.18 6.59 -1.82
N MET A 58 -10.10 5.77 -2.35
CA MET A 58 -9.85 4.90 -3.50
C MET A 58 -10.38 5.50 -4.82
N ALA A 59 -10.74 6.79 -4.83
CA ALA A 59 -11.34 7.44 -6.00
C ALA A 59 -10.40 7.48 -7.22
N ASN A 60 -9.08 7.39 -7.00
CA ASN A 60 -8.06 7.37 -8.05
C ASN A 60 -7.38 6.01 -8.24
N PHE A 61 -7.95 4.92 -7.71
CA PHE A 61 -7.40 3.58 -7.86
C PHE A 61 -7.75 3.03 -9.25
N ASP A 62 -7.05 3.54 -10.26
CA ASP A 62 -7.25 3.13 -11.64
C ASP A 62 -7.02 1.62 -11.79
N LYS A 63 -8.00 0.91 -12.37
CA LYS A 63 -7.98 -0.53 -12.68
C LYS A 63 -8.08 -1.47 -11.46
N VAL A 64 -8.21 -0.94 -10.25
CA VAL A 64 -8.58 -1.75 -9.07
C VAL A 64 -10.08 -1.99 -9.13
N ASP A 65 -10.49 -3.25 -9.17
CA ASP A 65 -11.91 -3.60 -9.25
C ASP A 65 -12.58 -3.60 -7.86
N GLU A 66 -13.90 -3.80 -7.83
CA GLU A 66 -14.66 -3.79 -6.57
C GLU A 66 -14.31 -4.97 -5.65
N HIS A 67 -13.84 -6.10 -6.19
CA HIS A 67 -13.37 -7.21 -5.38
C HIS A 67 -12.06 -6.85 -4.67
N ASP A 68 -11.09 -6.27 -5.39
CA ASP A 68 -9.84 -5.79 -4.82
C ASP A 68 -10.07 -4.71 -3.75
N LYS A 69 -10.98 -3.76 -4.00
CA LYS A 69 -11.35 -2.73 -3.00
C LYS A 69 -11.91 -3.35 -1.73
N GLU A 70 -12.81 -4.31 -1.86
CA GLU A 70 -13.40 -4.99 -0.71
C GLU A 70 -12.35 -5.84 0.05
N GLU A 71 -11.38 -6.45 -0.64
CA GLU A 71 -10.23 -7.10 0.00
C GLU A 71 -9.43 -6.10 0.85
N ILE A 72 -9.11 -4.92 0.30
CA ILE A 72 -8.38 -3.86 1.01
C ILE A 72 -9.15 -3.44 2.26
N LEU A 73 -10.44 -3.12 2.14
CA LEU A 73 -11.27 -2.69 3.26
C LEU A 73 -11.33 -3.76 4.36
N ASN A 74 -11.54 -5.03 3.99
CA ASN A 74 -11.60 -6.14 4.94
C ASN A 74 -10.28 -6.36 5.67
N TYR A 75 -9.15 -6.28 4.97
CA TYR A 75 -7.84 -6.34 5.61
C TYR A 75 -7.69 -5.29 6.72
N PHE A 76 -8.08 -4.04 6.45
CA PHE A 76 -7.98 -2.96 7.44
C PHE A 76 -8.97 -3.15 8.60
N ARG A 77 -10.20 -3.58 8.34
CA ARG A 77 -11.19 -3.91 9.40
C ARG A 77 -10.65 -4.98 10.32
N GLU A 78 -10.07 -6.03 9.74
CA GLU A 78 -9.52 -7.16 10.47
C GLU A 78 -8.26 -6.79 11.27
N LYS A 79 -7.33 -6.01 10.69
CA LYS A 79 -6.08 -5.63 11.36
C LYS A 79 -6.29 -4.61 12.46
N TYR A 80 -7.05 -3.54 12.18
CA TYR A 80 -7.15 -2.37 13.06
C TYR A 80 -8.38 -2.37 13.98
N LYS A 81 -9.36 -3.25 13.75
CA LYS A 81 -10.56 -3.41 14.59
C LYS A 81 -11.37 -2.11 14.78
N VAL A 82 -11.39 -1.27 13.76
CA VAL A 82 -12.20 -0.04 13.69
C VAL A 82 -13.07 -0.06 12.43
N GLU A 83 -14.00 0.89 12.33
CA GLU A 83 -14.77 1.07 11.10
C GLU A 83 -13.85 1.48 9.94
N VAL A 84 -14.07 0.90 8.76
CA VAL A 84 -13.29 1.21 7.55
C VAL A 84 -14.21 1.42 6.36
N MET A 85 -13.98 2.51 5.63
CA MET A 85 -14.81 2.95 4.51
C MET A 85 -13.96 3.46 3.33
N ASP A 86 -14.49 3.31 2.13
CA ASP A 86 -14.03 4.03 0.94
C ASP A 86 -14.67 5.42 0.95
N ALA A 87 -13.87 6.45 1.22
CA ALA A 87 -14.36 7.82 1.29
C ALA A 87 -13.26 8.84 0.98
N THR A 88 -13.57 9.77 0.10
CA THR A 88 -12.78 10.99 -0.12
C THR A 88 -12.91 11.95 1.05
N PHE A 89 -11.97 12.89 1.18
CA PHE A 89 -12.05 13.92 2.19
C PHE A 89 -13.34 14.76 2.12
N GLU A 90 -13.83 15.08 0.91
CA GLU A 90 -15.08 15.83 0.75
C GLU A 90 -16.29 15.02 1.22
N GLN A 91 -16.34 13.72 0.92
CA GLN A 91 -17.41 12.85 1.44
C GLN A 91 -17.39 12.77 2.97
N LEU A 92 -16.21 12.74 3.60
CA LEU A 92 -16.11 12.77 5.07
C LEU A 92 -16.69 14.06 5.66
N LYS A 93 -16.55 15.21 4.98
CA LYS A 93 -17.20 16.46 5.39
C LYS A 93 -18.71 16.37 5.26
N GLU A 94 -19.21 15.86 4.13
CA GLU A 94 -20.64 15.69 3.89
C GLU A 94 -21.30 14.74 4.90
N MET A 95 -20.59 13.71 5.34
CA MET A 95 -21.03 12.78 6.38
C MET A 95 -20.96 13.36 7.80
N GLY A 96 -20.41 14.57 7.98
CA GLY A 96 -20.21 15.19 9.28
C GLY A 96 -19.10 14.54 10.12
N LEU A 97 -18.22 13.75 9.48
CA LEU A 97 -17.08 13.10 10.13
C LEU A 97 -15.85 14.02 10.25
N PHE A 98 -15.90 15.17 9.59
CA PHE A 98 -14.93 16.26 9.72
C PHE A 98 -15.66 17.54 10.15
N ASN A 99 -15.17 18.17 11.21
CA ASN A 99 -15.67 19.45 11.67
C ASN A 99 -14.80 20.60 11.10
N PRO A 100 -15.32 21.43 10.19
CA PRO A 100 -14.53 22.48 9.54
C PRO A 100 -14.17 23.65 10.46
N ASP A 101 -14.99 23.92 11.48
CA ASP A 101 -14.74 25.04 12.42
C ASP A 101 -13.59 24.73 13.38
N THR A 102 -13.48 23.46 13.78
CA THR A 102 -12.45 23.00 14.73
C THR A 102 -11.28 22.30 14.04
N MET A 103 -11.42 21.97 12.75
CA MET A 103 -10.50 21.12 12.01
C MET A 103 -10.23 19.82 12.77
N VAL A 104 -11.29 19.15 13.22
CA VAL A 104 -11.21 17.88 13.95
C VAL A 104 -11.85 16.75 13.15
N MET A 105 -11.16 15.61 13.12
CA MET A 105 -11.60 14.34 12.58
C MET A 105 -11.10 13.25 13.52
N ASP A 106 -12.04 12.44 14.03
CA ASP A 106 -11.71 11.38 14.98
C ASP A 106 -11.16 10.11 14.31
N GLY A 107 -10.96 10.13 13.00
CA GLY A 107 -10.40 9.03 12.21
C GLY A 107 -9.09 9.39 11.53
N VAL A 108 -8.63 8.48 10.68
CA VAL A 108 -7.48 8.65 9.79
C VAL A 108 -7.96 8.57 8.35
N LEU A 109 -7.46 9.46 7.49
CA LEU A 109 -7.62 9.38 6.06
C LEU A 109 -6.31 8.91 5.42
N LEU A 110 -6.36 7.83 4.66
CA LEU A 110 -5.27 7.33 3.83
C LEU A 110 -5.55 7.67 2.36
N ARG A 111 -4.51 8.07 1.64
CA ARG A 111 -4.58 8.39 0.22
C ARG A 111 -3.33 7.89 -0.50
N ILE A 112 -3.50 7.46 -1.74
CA ILE A 112 -2.40 7.26 -2.68
C ILE A 112 -2.43 8.41 -3.66
N GLU A 113 -1.34 9.16 -3.80
CA GLU A 113 -1.23 10.24 -4.77
C GLU A 113 -0.65 9.75 -6.10
N LYS A 114 0.22 8.73 -6.07
CA LYS A 114 0.92 8.24 -7.26
C LYS A 114 1.22 6.75 -7.18
N VAL A 115 1.12 6.07 -8.32
CA VAL A 115 1.52 4.67 -8.48
C VAL A 115 2.35 4.49 -9.75
N ASP A 116 3.56 3.94 -9.61
CA ASP A 116 4.47 3.63 -10.71
C ASP A 116 4.83 2.14 -10.71
N PHE A 117 4.36 1.40 -11.72
CA PHE A 117 4.76 0.01 -11.96
C PHE A 117 6.15 -0.03 -12.61
N LYS A 118 7.17 -0.39 -11.82
CA LYS A 118 8.57 -0.47 -12.26
C LYS A 118 8.92 -1.89 -12.72
N VAL A 119 10.11 -2.04 -13.30
CA VAL A 119 10.65 -3.34 -13.71
C VAL A 119 10.86 -4.29 -12.52
N ASN A 120 10.88 -5.59 -12.79
CA ASN A 120 11.13 -6.65 -11.81
C ASN A 120 10.12 -6.69 -10.66
N ASN A 121 8.83 -6.46 -10.95
CA ASN A 121 7.75 -6.52 -9.96
C ASN A 121 7.98 -5.60 -8.75
N ASN A 122 8.62 -4.44 -8.97
CA ASN A 122 8.67 -3.38 -7.97
C ASN A 122 7.59 -2.36 -8.33
N ILE A 123 6.80 -1.97 -7.35
CA ILE A 123 5.70 -1.01 -7.53
C ILE A 123 5.91 0.07 -6.51
N PHE A 124 6.00 1.30 -7.00
CA PHE A 124 6.27 2.46 -6.18
C PHE A 124 4.99 3.23 -5.94
N PHE A 125 4.79 3.65 -4.70
CA PHE A 125 3.66 4.42 -4.22
C PHE A 125 4.16 5.70 -3.57
N GLU A 126 3.53 6.83 -3.90
CA GLU A 126 3.50 8.01 -3.05
C GLU A 126 2.11 8.06 -2.42
N GLY A 127 2.07 8.13 -1.09
CA GLY A 127 0.87 8.11 -0.29
C GLY A 127 0.91 9.09 0.87
N SER A 128 -0.23 9.32 1.50
CA SER A 128 -0.31 10.15 2.70
C SER A 128 -1.24 9.57 3.76
N LYS A 129 -0.93 9.92 5.01
CA LYS A 129 -1.75 9.67 6.18
C LYS A 129 -2.10 11.00 6.82
N TYR A 130 -3.38 11.31 6.87
CA TYR A 130 -3.91 12.55 7.41
C TYR A 130 -4.75 12.29 8.66
N ARG A 131 -4.47 13.05 9.73
CA ARG A 131 -5.35 13.16 10.88
C ARG A 131 -5.50 14.61 11.30
N SER A 132 -6.68 15.13 11.03
CA SER A 132 -7.08 16.50 11.32
C SER A 132 -6.69 16.95 12.74
N GLY A 133 -6.11 18.15 12.85
CA GLY A 133 -5.66 18.75 14.10
C GLY A 133 -4.33 18.19 14.64
N ASN A 134 -3.97 16.95 14.28
CA ASN A 134 -2.75 16.29 14.74
C ASN A 134 -1.62 16.33 13.71
N GLY A 135 -1.96 16.42 12.41
CA GLY A 135 -0.99 16.60 11.35
C GLY A 135 -1.19 15.63 10.19
N ALA A 136 -0.20 15.62 9.30
CA ALA A 136 -0.18 14.77 8.13
C ALA A 136 1.25 14.30 7.84
N VAL A 137 1.40 13.09 7.33
CA VAL A 137 2.68 12.60 6.82
C VAL A 137 2.55 12.13 5.38
N GLY A 138 3.53 12.49 4.58
CA GLY A 138 3.76 11.92 3.25
C GLY A 138 4.72 10.74 3.35
N VAL A 139 4.46 9.69 2.59
CA VAL A 139 5.21 8.44 2.65
C VAL A 139 5.39 7.88 1.24
N GLU A 140 6.63 7.51 0.93
CA GLU A 140 6.97 6.72 -0.24
C GLU A 140 7.10 5.25 0.16
N VAL A 141 6.47 4.35 -0.61
CA VAL A 141 6.56 2.90 -0.39
C VAL A 141 6.94 2.21 -1.70
N THR A 142 7.94 1.34 -1.65
CA THR A 142 8.18 0.36 -2.72
C THR A 142 7.69 -1.01 -2.26
N VAL A 143 6.74 -1.58 -3.00
CA VAL A 143 6.20 -2.93 -2.80
C VAL A 143 6.83 -3.88 -3.82
N HIS A 144 7.26 -5.07 -3.39
CA HIS A 144 7.84 -6.09 -4.26
C HIS A 144 7.32 -7.48 -3.92
N TYR A 145 7.37 -8.38 -4.90
CA TYR A 145 7.01 -9.77 -4.68
C TYR A 145 8.20 -10.57 -4.15
N GLN A 146 8.06 -11.13 -2.95
CA GLN A 146 9.08 -11.96 -2.31
C GLN A 146 8.44 -13.04 -1.41
N ASP A 147 9.04 -14.23 -1.41
CA ASP A 147 8.61 -15.36 -0.58
C ASP A 147 7.12 -15.70 -0.77
N ASN A 148 6.66 -15.67 -2.01
CA ASN A 148 5.31 -16.02 -2.41
C ASN A 148 4.20 -15.04 -1.94
N SER A 149 4.58 -13.78 -1.64
CA SER A 149 3.68 -12.71 -1.20
C SER A 149 4.19 -11.33 -1.61
N TRP A 150 3.32 -10.33 -1.69
CA TRP A 150 3.73 -8.94 -1.85
C TRP A 150 4.12 -8.34 -0.48
N LYS A 151 5.26 -7.65 -0.44
CA LYS A 151 5.82 -7.07 0.79
C LYS A 151 6.33 -5.66 0.52
N SER A 152 6.36 -4.82 1.54
CA SER A 152 7.10 -3.57 1.46
C SER A 152 8.61 -3.84 1.50
N LYS A 153 9.32 -3.17 0.59
CA LYS A 153 10.78 -3.21 0.47
C LYS A 153 11.43 -2.04 1.17
N GLU A 154 10.91 -0.86 0.89
CA GLU A 154 11.44 0.44 1.28
C GLU A 154 10.24 1.31 1.64
N VAL A 155 10.32 1.96 2.80
CA VAL A 155 9.31 2.87 3.32
C VAL A 155 10.02 4.12 3.82
N ASN A 156 9.73 5.26 3.22
CA ASN A 156 10.39 6.53 3.54
C ASN A 156 9.33 7.59 3.81
N MET A 157 9.34 8.17 5.02
CA MET A 157 8.56 9.37 5.29
C MET A 157 9.21 10.56 4.58
N THR A 158 8.45 11.28 3.76
CA THR A 158 8.96 12.35 2.89
C THR A 158 8.73 13.74 3.45
N TRP A 159 7.60 13.96 4.13
CA TRP A 159 7.26 15.23 4.75
C TRP A 159 6.32 15.02 5.95
N ILE A 160 6.31 16.01 6.84
CA ILE A 160 5.44 16.11 8.01
C ILE A 160 4.82 17.51 7.99
N SER A 161 3.50 17.61 8.20
CA SER A 161 2.76 18.86 8.27
C SER A 161 1.95 18.99 9.55
#